data_AF-A0A5C6CN91-F1
#
_entry.id   AF-A0A5C6CN91-F1
#
_cell.length_a   1.000
_cell.length_b   1.000
_cell.length_c   1.000
_cell.angle_alpha   90.00
_cell.angle_beta   90.00
_cell.angle_gamma   90.00
#
_symmetry.space_group_name_H-M   'P 1'
#
loop_
_entity.id
_entity.type
_entity.pdbx_description
1 polymer ?
#
loop_
_entity_poly.entity_id
_entity_poly.type
_entity_poly.pdbx_seq_one_letter_code
_entity_poly.pdbx_strand_id
1 'polypeptide(L)'
;MDTTLKPNPKYEVRSNVAGSSVKYDCLHCGVRLTSSLMEAGNYDHCPDCQTPMVVPGEKEKVVEAQKQLIEQKKREAAAQRKREGANEALAQKLADEARRARDLQLDRDPLREWIIYSVVIGLLLVFAAGRHLFNAIVTDTSGLCVVIFALFIFGVVLNFRAVKGLRSEFVCAAFLVKKLKSPRGFGEIVKAPPAGVFHQHIQDLVRIARHDPNVSQDSLMTLLYSKMMARAKIVDTLSGVLVSLGLIGTIVGLIVMTNGLSGTLDSLGESGDASHLMSGMRETMAGLGTAFYTTLVGAILGSIVLRVLNNVYASNVDHFVSYIASLTEVRITPRLRKNARDNLQEVVAGEIVE
;
A
#
# COMPACT_ATOMS: atom_id res chain seq x y z
N MET A 1 -9.96 -43.37 -37.21
CA MET A 1 -10.25 -44.73 -36.71
C MET A 1 -10.42 -44.62 -35.22
N ASP A 2 -11.67 -44.50 -34.82
CA ASP A 2 -12.09 -44.33 -33.44
C ASP A 2 -12.11 -45.72 -32.78
N THR A 3 -11.11 -46.00 -31.96
CA THR A 3 -11.23 -47.01 -30.91
C THR A 3 -10.74 -46.33 -29.65
N THR A 4 -11.71 -45.99 -28.80
CA THR A 4 -11.50 -45.49 -27.45
C THR A 4 -10.75 -46.56 -26.65
N LEU A 5 -9.42 -46.55 -26.73
CA LEU A 5 -8.55 -47.35 -25.89
C LEU A 5 -8.80 -46.95 -24.44
N LYS A 6 -9.66 -47.73 -23.77
CA LYS A 6 -9.99 -47.49 -22.37
C LYS A 6 -8.80 -47.94 -21.52
N PRO A 7 -8.31 -47.11 -20.59
CA PRO A 7 -7.26 -47.51 -19.67
C PRO A 7 -7.75 -48.71 -18.84
N ASN A 8 -6.82 -49.58 -18.44
CA ASN A 8 -7.16 -50.75 -17.63
C ASN A 8 -7.87 -50.30 -16.34
N PRO A 9 -9.09 -50.77 -16.05
CA PRO A 9 -9.84 -50.38 -14.85
C PRO A 9 -9.23 -50.96 -13.55
N LYS A 10 -8.38 -51.98 -13.65
CA LYS A 10 -7.67 -52.60 -12.53
C LYS A 10 -6.22 -52.10 -12.51
N TYR A 11 -5.95 -51.11 -11.67
CA TYR A 11 -4.62 -50.56 -11.44
C TYR A 11 -4.44 -50.21 -9.97
N GLU A 12 -3.19 -50.26 -9.50
CA GLU A 12 -2.79 -49.87 -8.15
C GLU A 12 -1.81 -48.71 -8.21
N VAL A 13 -2.13 -47.59 -7.55
CA VAL A 13 -1.19 -46.48 -7.36
C VAL A 13 -0.40 -46.69 -6.09
N ARG A 14 0.93 -46.66 -6.17
CA ARG A 14 1.83 -46.72 -5.00
C ARG A 14 2.70 -45.48 -4.96
N SER A 15 2.67 -44.78 -3.82
CA SER A 15 3.54 -43.64 -3.54
C SER A 15 4.70 -44.06 -2.64
N ASN A 16 5.93 -43.81 -3.09
CA ASN A 16 7.15 -44.01 -2.32
C ASN A 16 7.93 -42.70 -2.20
N VAL A 17 8.97 -42.68 -1.35
CA VAL A 17 9.86 -41.51 -1.13
C VAL A 17 10.54 -41.02 -2.43
N ALA A 18 10.70 -41.89 -3.42
CA ALA A 18 11.32 -41.58 -4.72
C ALA A 18 10.31 -41.15 -5.82
N GLY A 19 9.00 -41.21 -5.56
CA GLY A 19 7.96 -40.88 -6.53
C GLY A 19 6.74 -41.81 -6.49
N SER A 20 5.68 -41.41 -7.19
CA SER A 20 4.45 -42.20 -7.33
C SER A 20 4.48 -43.00 -8.62
N SER A 21 4.11 -44.28 -8.55
CA SER A 21 4.06 -45.22 -9.67
C SER A 21 2.68 -45.87 -9.77
N VAL A 22 2.29 -46.24 -10.99
CA VAL A 22 1.05 -46.96 -11.26
C VAL A 22 1.38 -48.36 -11.76
N LYS A 23 0.82 -49.37 -11.09
CA LYS A 23 0.94 -50.78 -11.48
C LYS A 23 -0.35 -51.24 -12.13
N TYR A 24 -0.24 -51.89 -13.28
CA TYR A 24 -1.39 -52.40 -14.03
C TYR A 24 -0.96 -53.58 -14.88
N ASP A 25 -1.90 -54.47 -15.20
CA ASP A 25 -1.63 -55.62 -16.06
C ASP A 25 -2.01 -55.28 -17.53
N CYS A 26 -1.29 -55.82 -18.51
CA CYS A 26 -1.65 -55.65 -19.92
C CYS A 26 -2.96 -56.39 -20.24
N LEU A 27 -3.91 -55.73 -20.91
CA LEU A 27 -5.20 -56.32 -21.27
C LEU A 27 -5.11 -57.42 -22.35
N HIS A 28 -3.97 -57.53 -23.06
CA HIS A 28 -3.78 -58.48 -24.15
C HIS A 28 -2.94 -59.71 -23.73
N CYS A 29 -1.77 -59.52 -23.12
CA CYS A 29 -0.89 -60.63 -22.72
C CYS A 29 -0.86 -60.92 -21.20
N GLY A 30 -1.48 -60.07 -20.38
CA GLY A 30 -1.51 -60.26 -18.93
C GLY A 30 -0.21 -59.97 -18.18
N VAL A 31 0.84 -59.45 -18.86
CA VAL A 31 2.08 -59.07 -18.17
C VAL A 31 1.85 -57.88 -17.24
N ARG A 32 2.47 -57.92 -16.06
CA ARG A 32 2.40 -56.85 -15.06
C ARG A 32 3.39 -55.73 -15.40
N LEU A 33 2.86 -54.53 -15.61
CA LEU A 33 3.62 -53.33 -15.94
C LEU A 33 3.61 -52.33 -14.79
N THR A 34 4.65 -51.50 -14.72
CA THR A 34 4.78 -50.41 -13.75
C THR A 34 5.28 -49.17 -14.48
N SER A 35 4.51 -48.09 -14.44
CA SER A 35 4.86 -46.82 -15.07
C SER A 35 4.81 -45.67 -14.08
N SER A 36 5.43 -44.54 -14.41
CA SER A 36 5.41 -43.36 -13.55
C SER A 36 4.00 -42.76 -13.49
N LEU A 37 3.57 -42.26 -12.32
CA LEU A 37 2.30 -41.53 -12.23
C LEU A 37 2.29 -40.26 -13.10
N MET A 38 3.46 -39.71 -13.46
CA MET A 38 3.56 -38.58 -14.40
C MET A 38 3.25 -38.96 -15.86
N GLU A 39 3.36 -40.24 -16.21
CA GLU A 39 3.09 -40.79 -17.54
C GLU A 39 1.63 -41.27 -17.70
N ALA A 40 0.84 -41.23 -16.63
CA ALA A 40 -0.59 -41.50 -16.71
C ALA A 40 -1.25 -40.60 -17.77
N GLY A 41 -2.19 -41.18 -18.53
CA GLY A 41 -2.88 -40.54 -19.65
C GLY A 41 -2.14 -40.53 -20.98
N ASN A 42 -0.85 -40.87 -21.01
CA ASN A 42 -0.08 -40.98 -22.26
C ASN A 42 -0.30 -42.34 -22.95
N TYR A 43 -0.08 -42.36 -24.26
CA TYR A 43 -0.05 -43.58 -25.07
C TYR A 43 1.29 -44.30 -24.89
N ASP A 44 1.22 -45.61 -24.66
CA ASP A 44 2.38 -46.47 -24.51
C ASP A 44 2.15 -47.82 -25.21
N HIS A 45 3.20 -48.60 -25.44
CA HIS A 45 3.11 -49.94 -26.05
C HIS A 45 3.60 -51.00 -25.06
N CYS A 46 2.89 -52.12 -24.99
CA CYS A 46 3.35 -53.22 -24.16
C CYS A 46 4.68 -53.79 -24.70
N PRO A 47 5.73 -53.93 -23.88
CA PRO A 47 7.04 -54.41 -24.34
C PRO A 47 7.01 -55.86 -24.85
N ASP A 48 6.07 -56.69 -24.38
CA ASP A 48 6.00 -58.12 -24.75
C ASP A 48 5.10 -58.40 -25.96
N CYS A 49 3.94 -57.74 -26.06
CA CYS A 49 2.96 -58.01 -27.12
C CYS A 49 2.74 -56.83 -28.08
N GLN A 50 3.44 -55.71 -27.88
CA GLN A 50 3.39 -54.49 -28.70
C GLN A 50 2.00 -53.88 -28.90
N THR A 51 1.01 -54.33 -28.13
CA THR A 51 -0.35 -53.79 -28.21
C THR A 51 -0.36 -52.34 -27.69
N PRO A 52 -0.94 -51.38 -28.44
CA PRO A 52 -1.06 -50.01 -27.98
C PRO A 52 -1.98 -49.94 -26.75
N MET A 53 -1.61 -49.14 -25.77
CA MET A 53 -2.35 -48.98 -24.52
C MET A 53 -2.23 -47.56 -23.95
N VAL A 54 -3.12 -47.22 -23.02
CA VAL A 54 -3.07 -45.93 -22.29
C VAL A 54 -2.76 -46.21 -20.83
N VAL A 55 -1.77 -45.50 -20.29
CA VAL A 55 -1.36 -45.64 -18.88
C VAL A 55 -2.50 -45.17 -17.97
N PRO A 56 -3.03 -46.02 -17.07
CA PRO A 56 -4.09 -45.64 -16.14
C PRO A 56 -3.60 -44.67 -15.04
N GLY A 57 -4.50 -43.92 -14.41
CA GLY A 57 -4.19 -43.04 -13.27
C GLY A 57 -4.20 -41.52 -13.53
N GLU A 58 -4.86 -41.06 -14.60
CA GLU A 58 -4.87 -39.64 -15.00
C GLU A 58 -5.51 -38.72 -13.93
N LYS A 59 -6.53 -39.20 -13.21
CA LYS A 59 -7.20 -38.42 -12.15
C LYS A 59 -6.26 -38.23 -10.95
N GLU A 60 -5.55 -39.29 -10.58
CA GLU A 60 -4.60 -39.34 -9.48
C GLU A 60 -3.36 -38.47 -9.77
N LYS A 61 -2.92 -38.42 -11.02
CA LYS A 61 -1.87 -37.51 -11.50
C LYS A 61 -2.24 -36.03 -11.30
N VAL A 62 -3.46 -35.64 -11.69
CA VAL A 62 -3.93 -34.25 -11.50
C VAL A 62 -4.03 -33.88 -10.03
N VAL A 63 -4.52 -34.79 -9.18
CA VAL A 63 -4.61 -34.57 -7.72
C VAL A 63 -3.23 -34.43 -7.08
N GLU A 64 -2.26 -35.26 -7.48
CA GLU A 64 -0.90 -35.20 -6.94
C GLU A 64 -0.17 -33.91 -7.40
N ALA A 65 -0.33 -33.52 -8.66
CA ALA A 65 0.21 -32.26 -9.19
C ALA A 65 -0.36 -31.03 -8.47
N GLN A 66 -1.67 -31.03 -8.17
CA GLN A 66 -2.30 -29.95 -7.39
C GLN A 66 -1.76 -29.88 -5.96
N LYS A 67 -1.55 -31.02 -5.29
CA LYS A 67 -0.95 -31.07 -3.95
C LYS A 67 0.47 -30.49 -3.93
N GLN A 68 1.30 -30.89 -4.89
CA GLN A 68 2.66 -30.38 -5.01
C GLN A 68 2.71 -28.86 -5.24
N LEU A 69 1.82 -28.34 -6.09
CA LEU A 69 1.71 -26.89 -6.34
C LEU A 69 1.28 -26.11 -5.08
N ILE A 70 0.30 -26.63 -4.33
CA ILE A 70 -0.17 -26.01 -3.07
C ILE A 70 0.95 -26.01 -2.03
N GLU A 71 1.71 -27.10 -1.92
CA GLU A 71 2.80 -27.21 -0.97
C GLU A 71 3.97 -26.29 -1.34
N GLN A 72 4.31 -26.18 -2.63
CA GLN A 72 5.31 -25.24 -3.12
C GLN A 72 4.91 -23.79 -2.80
N LYS A 73 3.65 -23.39 -3.10
CA LYS A 73 3.13 -22.06 -2.76
C LYS A 73 3.15 -21.78 -1.25
N LYS A 74 2.84 -22.78 -0.41
CA LYS A 74 2.94 -22.66 1.05
C LYS A 74 4.38 -22.45 1.53
N ARG A 75 5.34 -23.17 0.95
CA ARG A 75 6.78 -23.02 1.25
C ARG A 75 7.30 -21.65 0.84
N GLU A 76 6.93 -21.18 -0.35
CA GLU A 76 7.29 -19.85 -0.85
C GLU A 76 6.68 -18.73 0.03
N ALA A 77 5.40 -18.83 0.37
CA ALA A 77 4.74 -17.87 1.26
C ALA A 77 5.33 -17.87 2.69
N ALA A 78 5.71 -19.04 3.23
CA ALA A 78 6.38 -19.13 4.52
C ALA A 78 7.79 -18.54 4.49
N ALA A 79 8.55 -18.77 3.42
CA ALA A 79 9.87 -18.16 3.21
C ALA A 79 9.77 -16.64 3.08
N GLN A 80 8.75 -16.14 2.39
CA GLN A 80 8.50 -14.72 2.22
C GLN A 80 8.10 -14.03 3.54
N ARG A 81 7.18 -14.62 4.31
CA ARG A 81 6.82 -14.12 5.66
C ARG A 81 8.01 -14.11 6.61
N LYS A 82 8.87 -15.13 6.56
CA LYS A 82 10.09 -15.19 7.39
C LYS A 82 11.11 -14.12 6.99
N ARG A 83 11.22 -13.83 5.69
CA ARG A 83 12.03 -12.71 5.17
C ARG A 83 11.47 -11.35 5.58
N GLU A 84 10.17 -11.14 5.44
CA GLU A 84 9.49 -9.89 5.84
C GLU A 84 9.64 -9.64 7.34
N GLY A 85 9.39 -10.65 8.18
CA GLY A 85 9.59 -10.54 9.64
C GLY A 85 11.05 -10.33 10.05
N ALA A 86 12.01 -10.96 9.35
CA ALA A 86 13.43 -10.70 9.58
C ALA A 86 13.83 -9.27 9.19
N ASN A 87 13.26 -8.74 8.10
CA ASN A 87 13.49 -7.37 7.64
C ASN A 87 12.87 -6.34 8.60
N GLU A 88 11.67 -6.60 9.11
CA GLU A 88 11.02 -5.76 10.14
C GLU A 88 11.78 -5.79 11.47
N ALA A 89 12.22 -6.97 11.93
CA ALA A 89 13.01 -7.11 13.16
C ALA A 89 14.38 -6.43 13.04
N LEU A 90 15.02 -6.51 11.87
CA LEU A 90 16.25 -5.79 11.58
C LEU A 90 16.00 -4.28 11.56
N ALA A 91 14.92 -3.82 10.92
CA ALA A 91 14.54 -2.40 10.90
C ALA A 91 14.24 -1.86 12.31
N GLN A 92 13.60 -2.65 13.18
CA GLN A 92 13.36 -2.27 14.58
C GLN A 92 14.64 -2.19 15.39
N LYS A 93 15.50 -3.22 15.36
CA LYS A 93 16.80 -3.19 16.05
C LYS A 93 17.67 -2.02 15.59
N LEU A 94 17.68 -1.75 14.29
CA LEU A 94 18.42 -0.61 13.72
C LEU A 94 17.81 0.74 14.11
N ALA A 95 16.49 0.85 14.23
CA ALA A 95 15.84 2.06 14.75
C ALA A 95 16.19 2.30 16.23
N ASP A 96 16.34 1.24 17.02
CA ASP A 96 16.76 1.31 18.42
C ASP A 96 18.25 1.63 18.58
N GLU A 97 19.11 1.09 17.71
CA GLU A 97 20.53 1.45 17.66
C GLU A 97 20.76 2.88 17.13
N ALA A 98 19.99 3.33 16.14
CA ALA A 98 20.00 4.71 15.65
C ALA A 98 19.58 5.69 16.74
N ARG A 99 18.58 5.33 17.57
CA ARG A 99 18.22 6.11 18.77
C ARG A 99 19.37 6.22 19.78
N ARG A 100 20.19 5.18 19.93
CA ARG A 100 21.33 5.18 20.87
C ARG A 100 22.54 5.98 20.35
N ALA A 101 22.75 6.06 19.03
CA ALA A 101 23.99 6.55 18.45
C ALA A 101 24.12 8.09 18.34
N ARG A 102 23.05 8.88 18.51
CA ARG A 102 23.07 10.37 18.60
C ARG A 102 23.91 11.14 17.54
N ASP A 103 24.17 10.53 16.38
CA ASP A 103 25.12 11.05 15.35
C ASP A 103 24.49 11.22 13.95
N LEU A 104 23.17 11.13 13.87
CA LEU A 104 22.43 11.39 12.64
C LEU A 104 21.62 12.66 12.85
N GLN A 105 22.00 13.72 12.14
CA GLN A 105 21.24 14.97 11.95
C GLN A 105 19.92 14.69 11.20
N LEU A 106 19.08 13.88 11.81
CA LEU A 106 17.70 13.61 11.45
C LEU A 106 16.88 13.97 12.70
N ASP A 107 17.07 15.19 13.21
CA ASP A 107 16.54 15.67 14.50
C ASP A 107 15.00 15.64 14.56
N ARG A 108 14.35 15.51 13.40
CA ARG A 108 12.89 15.49 13.25
C ARG A 108 12.42 14.06 12.97
N ASP A 109 11.87 13.38 13.99
CA ASP A 109 11.11 12.14 13.76
C ASP A 109 9.69 12.53 13.28
N PRO A 110 9.34 12.26 12.00
CA PRO A 110 8.08 12.70 11.42
C PRO A 110 6.86 12.12 12.17
N LEU A 111 6.99 10.93 12.76
CA LEU A 111 5.91 10.31 13.51
C LEU A 111 5.72 11.00 14.86
N ARG A 112 6.81 11.37 15.54
CA ARG A 112 6.74 12.10 16.82
C ARG A 112 6.08 13.46 16.63
N GLU A 113 6.49 14.19 15.60
CA GLU A 113 5.90 15.49 15.29
C GLU A 113 4.40 15.35 14.98
N TRP A 114 4.03 14.41 14.13
CA TRP A 114 2.63 14.13 13.83
C TRP A 114 1.79 13.78 15.06
N ILE A 115 2.33 12.96 15.98
CA ILE A 115 1.66 12.63 17.24
C ILE A 115 1.46 13.88 18.10
N ILE A 116 2.46 14.75 18.20
CA ILE A 116 2.33 16.00 18.97
C ILE A 116 1.22 16.88 18.38
N TYR A 117 1.23 17.11 17.06
CA TYR A 117 0.21 17.93 16.41
C TYR A 117 -1.19 17.31 16.52
N SER A 118 -1.34 16.00 16.33
CA SER A 118 -2.63 15.31 16.47
C SER A 118 -3.18 15.38 17.90
N VAL A 119 -2.34 15.23 18.92
CA VAL A 119 -2.75 15.36 20.33
C VAL A 119 -3.16 16.80 20.65
N VAL A 120 -2.36 17.79 20.26
CA VAL A 120 -2.65 19.20 20.52
C VAL A 120 -3.95 19.63 19.84
N ILE A 121 -4.11 19.32 18.55
CA ILE A 121 -5.32 19.66 17.79
C ILE A 121 -6.53 18.88 18.32
N GLY A 122 -6.36 17.61 18.69
CA GLY A 122 -7.41 16.80 19.29
C GLY A 122 -7.91 17.39 20.61
N LEU A 123 -7.01 17.81 21.50
CA LEU A 123 -7.37 18.46 22.77
C LEU A 123 -8.08 19.80 22.53
N LEU A 124 -7.56 20.64 21.63
CA LEU A 124 -8.19 21.91 21.27
C LEU A 124 -9.58 21.71 20.69
N LEU A 125 -9.78 20.69 19.83
CA LEU A 125 -11.07 20.38 19.22
C LEU A 125 -12.08 19.88 20.26
N VAL A 126 -11.68 18.99 21.17
CA VAL A 126 -12.55 18.50 22.24
C VAL A 126 -12.98 19.66 23.15
N PHE A 127 -12.04 20.54 23.51
CA PHE A 127 -12.32 21.70 24.36
C PHE A 127 -13.22 22.75 23.68
N ALA A 128 -12.90 23.12 22.45
CA ALA A 128 -13.59 24.21 21.74
C ALA A 128 -14.92 23.78 21.10
N ALA A 129 -14.97 22.57 20.52
CA ALA A 129 -16.08 22.14 19.67
C ALA A 129 -16.74 20.82 20.11
N GLY A 130 -16.25 20.14 21.15
CA GLY A 130 -16.71 18.80 21.53
C GLY A 130 -18.22 18.69 21.79
N ARG A 131 -18.80 19.68 22.50
CA ARG A 131 -20.27 19.71 22.75
C ARG A 131 -21.07 19.90 21.46
N HIS A 132 -20.65 20.82 20.61
CA HIS A 132 -21.31 21.09 19.33
C HIS A 132 -21.21 19.88 18.39
N LEU A 133 -20.07 19.20 18.41
CA LEU A 133 -19.79 18.00 17.62
C LEU A 133 -20.67 16.82 18.04
N PHE A 134 -20.86 16.63 19.35
CA PHE A 134 -21.75 15.59 19.87
C PHE A 134 -23.21 15.88 19.52
N ASN A 135 -23.65 17.13 19.73
CA ASN A 135 -25.00 17.54 19.39
C ASN A 135 -25.28 17.36 17.89
N ALA A 136 -24.30 17.71 17.03
CA ALA A 136 -24.41 17.52 15.58
C ALA A 136 -24.76 16.08 15.19
N ILE A 137 -24.17 15.07 15.84
CA ILE A 137 -24.44 13.65 15.54
C ILE A 137 -25.84 13.26 16.02
N VAL A 138 -26.23 13.68 17.23
CA VAL A 138 -27.49 13.27 17.84
C VAL A 138 -28.69 13.89 17.12
N THR A 139 -28.56 15.13 16.67
CA THR A 139 -29.66 15.86 16.04
C THR A 139 -29.75 15.64 14.52
N ASP A 140 -28.71 15.10 13.89
CA ASP A 140 -28.68 14.92 12.44
C ASP A 140 -29.50 13.69 11.99
N THR A 141 -30.67 13.96 11.42
CA THR A 141 -31.53 12.95 10.81
C THR A 141 -31.14 12.61 9.37
N SER A 142 -30.33 13.45 8.70
CA SER A 142 -29.94 13.25 7.30
C SER A 142 -28.84 12.18 7.12
N GLY A 143 -28.11 11.88 8.19
CA GLY A 143 -26.96 10.97 8.17
C GLY A 143 -25.68 11.56 7.58
N LEU A 144 -25.69 12.82 7.13
CA LEU A 144 -24.53 13.49 6.56
C LEU A 144 -23.38 13.63 7.57
N CYS A 145 -23.69 13.92 8.84
CA CYS A 145 -22.69 13.98 9.91
C CYS A 145 -21.93 12.65 10.02
N VAL A 146 -22.66 11.53 10.06
CA VAL A 146 -22.06 10.18 10.16
C VAL A 146 -21.14 9.90 8.98
N VAL A 147 -21.54 10.26 7.76
CA VAL A 147 -20.70 10.14 6.55
C VAL A 147 -19.43 11.00 6.67
N ILE A 148 -19.56 12.25 7.12
CA ILE A 148 -18.42 13.16 7.33
C ILE A 148 -17.44 12.56 8.34
N PHE A 149 -17.91 12.00 9.47
CA PHE A 149 -17.05 11.34 10.45
C PHE A 149 -16.36 10.10 9.90
N ALA A 150 -17.08 9.26 9.16
CA ALA A 150 -16.51 8.06 8.56
C ALA A 150 -15.38 8.41 7.57
N LEU A 151 -15.61 9.39 6.70
CA LEU A 151 -14.60 9.90 5.77
C LEU A 151 -13.44 10.59 6.49
N PHE A 152 -13.72 11.33 7.57
CA PHE A 152 -12.68 11.93 8.41
C PHE A 152 -11.75 10.87 9.03
N ILE A 153 -12.32 9.84 9.66
CA ILE A 153 -11.54 8.74 10.25
C ILE A 153 -10.71 8.06 9.17
N PHE A 154 -11.30 7.79 8.00
CA PHE A 154 -10.59 7.23 6.87
C PHE A 154 -9.41 8.12 6.43
N GLY A 155 -9.61 9.44 6.37
CA GLY A 155 -8.56 10.41 6.05
C GLY A 155 -7.42 10.42 7.07
N VAL A 156 -7.75 10.40 8.36
CA VAL A 156 -6.74 10.31 9.44
C VAL A 156 -5.93 9.01 9.32
N VAL A 157 -6.59 7.88 9.03
CA VAL A 157 -5.91 6.60 8.82
C VAL A 157 -4.98 6.64 7.60
N LEU A 158 -5.43 7.19 6.47
CA LEU A 158 -4.58 7.34 5.28
C LEU A 158 -3.36 8.22 5.57
N ASN A 159 -3.56 9.36 6.24
CA ASN A 159 -2.50 10.28 6.61
C ASN A 159 -1.50 9.63 7.59
N PHE A 160 -1.99 8.92 8.60
CA PHE A 160 -1.15 8.18 9.54
C PHE A 160 -0.31 7.08 8.85
N ARG A 161 -0.91 6.33 7.92
CA ARG A 161 -0.17 5.33 7.11
C ARG A 161 0.90 5.99 6.25
N ALA A 162 0.61 7.15 5.66
CA ALA A 162 1.58 7.91 4.89
C ALA A 162 2.77 8.35 5.75
N VAL A 163 2.54 8.90 6.94
CA VAL A 163 3.58 9.31 7.90
C VAL A 163 4.40 8.12 8.39
N LYS A 164 3.77 6.98 8.70
CA LYS A 164 4.49 5.76 9.07
C LYS A 164 5.42 5.29 7.94
N GLY A 165 4.94 5.34 6.70
CA GLY A 165 5.74 5.06 5.51
C GLY A 165 6.90 6.04 5.33
N LEU A 166 6.68 7.33 5.60
CA LEU A 166 7.75 8.33 5.56
C LEU A 166 8.82 8.05 6.63
N ARG A 167 8.41 7.68 7.85
CA ARG A 167 9.36 7.31 8.90
C ARG A 167 10.25 6.13 8.50
N SER A 168 9.71 5.10 7.84
CA SER A 168 10.53 4.00 7.34
C SER A 168 11.56 4.45 6.30
N GLU A 169 11.22 5.43 5.46
CA GLU A 169 12.16 6.01 4.49
C GLU A 169 13.29 6.80 5.21
N PHE A 170 12.97 7.56 6.25
CA PHE A 170 13.96 8.24 7.10
C PHE A 170 14.96 7.26 7.73
N VAL A 171 14.47 6.16 8.30
CA VAL A 171 15.31 5.11 8.90
C VAL A 171 16.18 4.42 7.85
N CYS A 172 15.61 4.10 6.68
CA CYS A 172 16.34 3.51 5.57
C CYS A 172 17.46 4.45 5.08
N ALA A 173 17.16 5.74 4.90
CA ALA A 173 18.14 6.75 4.50
C ALA A 173 19.26 6.88 5.54
N ALA A 174 18.93 6.91 6.83
CA ALA A 174 19.91 6.96 7.91
C ALA A 174 20.90 5.78 7.85
N PHE A 175 20.39 4.57 7.62
CA PHE A 175 21.21 3.37 7.48
C PHE A 175 22.13 3.45 6.24
N LEU A 176 21.58 3.87 5.10
CA LEU A 176 22.34 4.01 3.86
C LEU A 176 23.44 5.06 3.98
N VAL A 177 23.17 6.20 4.63
CA VAL A 177 24.17 7.23 4.93
C VAL A 177 25.30 6.69 5.79
N LYS A 178 24.98 5.92 6.84
CA LYS A 178 25.98 5.29 7.69
C LYS A 178 26.84 4.31 6.88
N LYS A 179 26.21 3.51 6.02
CA LYS A 179 26.90 2.55 5.17
C LYS A 179 27.77 3.24 4.10
N LEU A 180 27.34 4.37 3.54
CA LEU A 180 28.11 5.21 2.61
C LEU A 180 29.43 5.74 3.19
N LYS A 181 29.54 5.87 4.53
CA LYS A 181 30.79 6.25 5.20
C LYS A 181 31.85 5.13 5.17
N SER A 182 31.45 3.87 4.99
CA SER A 182 32.39 2.75 4.88
C SER A 182 33.09 2.73 3.50
N PRO A 183 34.40 2.43 3.41
CA PRO A 183 35.16 2.42 2.16
C PRO A 183 34.55 1.52 1.06
N ARG A 184 33.95 0.38 1.43
CA ARG A 184 33.29 -0.56 0.51
C ARG A 184 31.76 -0.42 0.48
N GLY A 185 31.21 0.46 1.32
CA GLY A 185 29.77 0.54 1.54
C GLY A 185 28.97 0.98 0.32
N PHE A 186 29.54 1.84 -0.53
CA PHE A 186 28.89 2.26 -1.78
C PHE A 186 28.61 1.07 -2.71
N GLY A 187 29.62 0.23 -2.97
CA GLY A 187 29.45 -0.95 -3.83
C GLY A 187 28.45 -1.96 -3.29
N GLU A 188 28.38 -2.12 -1.96
CA GLU A 188 27.38 -2.98 -1.33
C GLU A 188 25.95 -2.43 -1.44
N ILE A 189 25.76 -1.11 -1.37
CA ILE A 189 24.44 -0.48 -1.53
C ILE A 189 23.91 -0.70 -2.94
N VAL A 190 24.77 -0.56 -3.95
CA VAL A 190 24.40 -0.76 -5.36
C VAL A 190 23.94 -2.21 -5.61
N LYS A 191 24.59 -3.19 -4.98
CA LYS A 191 24.29 -4.62 -5.15
C LYS A 191 23.09 -5.11 -4.33
N ALA A 192 22.76 -4.42 -3.23
CA ALA A 192 21.63 -4.81 -2.38
C ALA A 192 20.28 -4.50 -3.05
N PRO A 193 19.23 -5.31 -2.82
CA PRO A 193 17.90 -5.00 -3.32
C PRO A 193 17.36 -3.70 -2.71
N PRO A 194 16.56 -2.91 -3.46
CA PRO A 194 16.05 -1.64 -2.97
C PRO A 194 15.10 -1.84 -1.79
N ALA A 195 15.47 -1.25 -0.64
CA ALA A 195 14.70 -1.32 0.60
C ALA A 195 13.72 -0.15 0.79
N GLY A 196 13.74 0.85 -0.08
CA GLY A 196 12.90 2.05 -0.01
C GLY A 196 13.05 2.96 -1.22
N VAL A 197 12.25 4.03 -1.27
CA VAL A 197 12.24 4.99 -2.40
C VAL A 197 13.59 5.73 -2.51
N PHE A 198 14.24 6.02 -1.39
CA PHE A 198 15.58 6.62 -1.41
C PHE A 198 16.66 5.66 -1.93
N HIS A 199 16.60 4.38 -1.56
CA HIS A 199 17.53 3.38 -2.10
C HIS A 199 17.36 3.23 -3.62
N GLN A 200 16.10 3.20 -4.07
CA GLN A 200 15.77 3.16 -5.49
C GLN A 200 16.31 4.40 -6.22
N HIS A 201 16.19 5.59 -5.62
CA HIS A 201 16.77 6.81 -6.17
C HIS A 201 18.29 6.70 -6.38
N ILE A 202 19.04 6.17 -5.40
CA ILE A 202 20.49 5.92 -5.56
C ILE A 202 20.77 4.94 -6.70
N GLN A 203 20.01 3.84 -6.78
CA GLN A 203 20.20 2.83 -7.84
C GLN A 203 19.90 3.39 -9.23
N ASP A 204 18.89 4.25 -9.35
CA ASP A 204 18.54 4.90 -10.61
C ASP A 204 19.64 5.88 -11.04
N LEU A 205 20.24 6.64 -10.10
CA LEU A 205 21.42 7.46 -10.40
C LEU A 205 22.61 6.62 -10.88
N VAL A 206 22.87 5.48 -10.24
CA VAL A 206 23.94 4.56 -10.65
C VAL A 206 23.67 3.98 -12.04
N ARG A 207 22.40 3.68 -12.36
CA ARG A 207 22.01 3.19 -13.68
C ARG A 207 22.23 4.24 -14.77
N ILE A 208 21.87 5.50 -14.50
CA ILE A 208 22.11 6.63 -15.42
C ILE A 208 23.62 6.82 -15.63
N ALA A 209 24.42 6.77 -14.56
CA ALA A 209 25.88 6.95 -14.60
C ALA A 209 26.63 5.93 -15.47
N ARG A 210 26.02 4.77 -15.76
CA ARG A 210 26.62 3.77 -16.66
C ARG A 210 26.53 4.17 -18.13
N HIS A 211 25.60 5.04 -18.49
CA HIS A 211 25.32 5.41 -19.87
C HIS A 211 25.66 6.87 -20.16
N ASP A 212 25.57 7.75 -19.16
CA ASP A 212 25.89 9.17 -19.29
C ASP A 212 26.90 9.61 -18.19
N PRO A 213 28.12 10.02 -18.56
CA PRO A 213 29.12 10.52 -17.61
C PRO A 213 28.75 11.88 -17.00
N ASN A 214 27.80 12.63 -17.58
CA ASN A 214 27.30 13.92 -17.08
C ASN A 214 26.00 13.76 -16.29
N VAL A 215 25.98 12.82 -15.35
CA VAL A 215 24.82 12.54 -14.48
C VAL A 215 24.28 13.82 -13.82
N SER A 216 23.01 14.12 -14.05
CA SER A 216 22.19 15.09 -13.33
C SER A 216 21.09 14.37 -12.53
N GLN A 217 20.63 14.98 -11.44
CA GLN A 217 19.64 14.35 -10.55
C GLN A 217 18.29 15.08 -10.47
N ASP A 218 18.13 16.24 -11.12
CA ASP A 218 16.97 17.11 -10.97
C ASP A 218 15.65 16.44 -11.34
N SER A 219 15.62 15.74 -12.48
CA SER A 219 14.44 14.99 -12.93
C SER A 219 14.08 13.88 -11.95
N LEU A 220 15.09 13.19 -11.41
CA LEU A 220 14.87 12.08 -10.49
C LEU A 220 14.44 12.57 -9.09
N MET A 221 14.94 13.72 -8.64
CA MET A 221 14.44 14.44 -7.46
C MET A 221 12.98 14.85 -7.64
N THR A 222 12.62 15.40 -8.80
CA THR A 222 11.24 15.78 -9.12
C THR A 222 10.30 14.56 -9.09
N LEU A 223 10.77 13.42 -9.62
CA LEU A 223 10.03 12.16 -9.55
C LEU A 223 9.90 11.62 -8.12
N LEU A 224 10.95 11.71 -7.30
CA LEU A 224 10.91 11.33 -5.89
C LEU A 224 9.89 12.17 -5.12
N TYR A 225 9.96 13.49 -5.28
CA TYR A 225 9.07 14.46 -4.66
C TYR A 225 7.61 14.19 -5.05
N SER A 226 7.32 14.08 -6.35
CA SER A 226 5.95 13.83 -6.84
C SER A 226 5.37 12.51 -6.32
N LYS A 227 6.16 11.44 -6.25
CA LYS A 227 5.74 10.15 -5.66
C LYS A 227 5.38 10.28 -4.18
N MET A 228 6.15 11.03 -3.40
CA MET A 228 5.88 11.21 -1.96
C MET A 228 4.70 12.15 -1.71
N MET A 229 4.58 13.23 -2.49
CA MET A 229 3.45 14.16 -2.43
C MET A 229 2.13 13.56 -2.93
N ALA A 230 2.16 12.54 -3.79
CA ALA A 230 0.93 11.85 -4.22
C ALA A 230 0.09 11.34 -3.04
N ARG A 231 0.73 10.90 -1.95
CA ARG A 231 0.04 10.48 -0.71
C ARG A 231 -0.62 11.65 0.01
N ALA A 232 0.03 12.82 0.04
CA ALA A 232 -0.53 14.05 0.63
C ALA A 232 -1.76 14.53 -0.16
N LYS A 233 -1.68 14.47 -1.50
CA LYS A 233 -2.73 14.97 -2.39
C LYS A 233 -4.08 14.27 -2.20
N ILE A 234 -4.06 12.95 -1.91
CA ILE A 234 -5.27 12.18 -1.61
C ILE A 234 -5.96 12.72 -0.35
N VAL A 235 -5.19 13.01 0.70
CA VAL A 235 -5.71 13.54 1.97
C VAL A 235 -6.22 14.98 1.80
N ASP A 236 -5.55 15.81 1.00
CA ASP A 236 -6.02 17.16 0.68
C ASP A 236 -7.35 17.17 -0.08
N THR A 237 -7.50 16.25 -1.04
CA THR A 237 -8.76 16.12 -1.79
C THR A 237 -9.88 15.68 -0.86
N LEU A 238 -9.60 14.73 0.04
CA LEU A 238 -10.56 14.28 1.04
C LEU A 238 -10.97 15.42 1.99
N SER A 239 -10.02 16.24 2.44
CA SER A 239 -10.31 17.46 3.22
C SER A 239 -11.26 18.40 2.47
N GLY A 240 -11.04 18.63 1.17
CA GLY A 240 -11.94 19.41 0.33
C GLY A 240 -13.35 18.81 0.22
N VAL A 241 -13.45 17.49 0.06
CA VAL A 241 -14.74 16.78 0.01
C VAL A 241 -15.52 16.91 1.33
N LEU A 242 -14.84 16.83 2.49
CA LEU A 242 -15.46 17.03 3.80
C LEU A 242 -16.08 18.42 3.94
N VAL A 243 -15.39 19.45 3.45
CA VAL A 243 -15.90 20.84 3.45
C VAL A 243 -17.12 20.97 2.56
N SER A 244 -17.05 20.44 1.33
CA SER A 244 -18.17 20.45 0.40
C SER A 244 -19.39 19.70 0.95
N LEU A 245 -19.20 18.56 1.62
CA LEU A 245 -20.28 17.84 2.30
C LEU A 245 -20.90 18.67 3.42
N GLY A 246 -20.07 19.40 4.18
CA GLY A 246 -20.56 20.35 5.19
C GLY A 246 -21.45 21.45 4.59
N LEU A 247 -21.08 22.00 3.43
CA LEU A 247 -21.88 23.00 2.72
C LEU A 247 -23.19 22.40 2.15
N ILE A 248 -23.12 21.18 1.62
CA ILE A 248 -24.32 20.44 1.18
C ILE A 248 -25.29 20.24 2.36
N GLY A 249 -24.77 20.00 3.56
CA GLY A 249 -25.56 19.96 4.79
C GLY A 249 -26.39 21.22 5.01
N THR A 250 -25.83 22.41 4.75
CA THR A 250 -26.60 23.67 4.83
C THR A 250 -27.73 23.70 3.82
N ILE A 251 -27.45 23.30 2.58
CA ILE A 251 -28.45 23.29 1.49
C ILE A 251 -29.61 22.36 1.85
N VAL A 252 -29.30 21.16 2.34
CA VAL A 252 -30.32 20.19 2.78
C VAL A 252 -31.13 20.75 3.95
N GLY A 253 -30.49 21.37 4.94
CA GLY A 253 -31.22 21.98 6.06
C GLY A 253 -32.13 23.15 5.66
N LEU A 254 -31.70 23.98 4.70
CA LEU A 254 -32.55 25.04 4.14
C LEU A 254 -33.74 24.48 3.35
N ILE A 255 -33.58 23.34 2.66
CA ILE A 255 -34.68 22.63 2.00
C ILE A 255 -35.69 22.12 3.03
N VAL A 256 -35.21 21.50 4.12
CA VAL A 256 -36.07 21.02 5.22
C VAL A 256 -36.82 22.20 5.87
N MET A 257 -36.14 23.33 6.09
CA MET A 257 -36.75 24.55 6.60
C MET A 257 -37.87 25.06 5.67
N THR A 258 -37.61 25.10 4.36
CA THR A 258 -38.58 25.55 3.36
C THR A 258 -39.81 24.65 3.35
N ASN A 259 -39.61 23.32 3.34
CA ASN A 259 -40.72 22.36 3.35
C ASN A 259 -41.55 22.44 4.65
N GLY A 260 -40.89 22.59 5.80
CA GLY A 260 -41.56 22.75 7.09
C GLY A 260 -42.41 24.02 7.15
N LEU A 261 -41.93 25.13 6.58
CA LEU A 261 -42.69 26.38 6.52
C LEU A 261 -43.92 26.26 5.61
N SER A 262 -43.79 25.64 4.43
CA SER A 262 -44.93 25.38 3.53
C SER A 262 -46.03 24.57 4.21
N GLY A 263 -45.68 23.45 4.85
CA GLY A 263 -46.67 22.63 5.57
C GLY A 263 -47.34 23.36 6.74
N THR A 264 -46.59 24.25 7.40
CA THR A 264 -47.12 25.10 8.48
C THR A 264 -48.11 26.14 7.95
N LEU A 265 -47.82 26.76 6.81
CA LEU A 265 -48.71 27.73 6.15
C LEU A 265 -50.00 27.08 5.62
N ASP A 266 -49.91 25.87 5.07
CA ASP A 266 -51.06 25.09 4.61
C ASP A 266 -52.00 24.76 5.78
N SER A 267 -51.44 24.34 6.93
CA SER A 267 -52.22 24.02 8.14
C SER A 267 -52.97 25.23 8.72
N LEU A 268 -52.43 26.43 8.52
CA LEU A 268 -53.04 27.67 8.99
C LEU A 268 -54.27 28.06 8.16
N GLY A 269 -54.27 27.72 6.86
CA GLY A 269 -55.40 27.92 5.96
C GLY A 269 -56.63 27.05 6.28
N GLU A 270 -56.42 25.89 6.89
CA GLU A 270 -57.50 24.93 7.20
C GLU A 270 -58.01 24.98 8.65
N SER A 271 -57.17 25.29 9.65
CA SER A 271 -57.53 25.04 11.06
C SER A 271 -57.39 26.23 12.02
N GLY A 272 -56.72 27.32 11.65
CA GLY A 272 -56.57 28.52 12.48
C GLY A 272 -55.86 28.30 13.84
N ASP A 273 -55.27 27.13 14.08
CA ASP A 273 -54.72 26.74 15.38
C ASP A 273 -53.25 27.15 15.51
N ALA A 274 -52.99 28.10 16.42
CA ALA A 274 -51.66 28.64 16.69
C ALA A 274 -50.66 27.61 17.25
N SER A 275 -51.15 26.48 17.79
CA SER A 275 -50.29 25.42 18.33
C SER A 275 -49.51 24.70 17.22
N HIS A 276 -50.14 24.47 16.06
CA HIS A 276 -49.52 23.87 14.88
C HIS A 276 -48.47 24.79 14.26
N LEU A 277 -48.72 26.11 14.27
CA LEU A 277 -47.71 27.10 13.88
C LEU A 277 -46.46 27.05 14.74
N MET A 278 -46.62 27.04 16.06
CA MET A 278 -45.48 26.99 16.98
C MET A 278 -44.66 25.70 16.82
N SER A 279 -45.33 24.57 16.55
CA SER A 279 -44.65 23.30 16.28
C SER A 279 -43.85 23.36 14.99
N GLY A 280 -44.44 23.83 13.90
CA GLY A 280 -43.77 23.96 12.60
C GLY A 280 -42.60 24.96 12.62
N MET A 281 -42.73 26.05 13.36
CA MET A 281 -41.62 26.99 13.61
C MET A 281 -40.47 26.36 14.39
N ARG A 282 -40.75 25.52 15.40
CA ARG A 282 -39.70 24.82 16.16
C ARG A 282 -38.96 23.81 15.29
N GLU A 283 -39.67 23.08 14.45
CA GLU A 283 -39.09 22.09 13.55
C GLU A 283 -38.22 22.73 12.47
N THR A 284 -38.67 23.85 11.88
CA THR A 284 -37.87 24.61 10.92
C THR A 284 -36.61 25.22 11.56
N MET A 285 -36.71 25.77 12.78
CA MET A 285 -35.56 26.26 13.53
C MET A 285 -34.58 25.14 13.92
N ALA A 286 -35.08 23.96 14.28
CA ALA A 286 -34.25 22.80 14.58
C ALA A 286 -33.49 22.32 13.34
N GLY A 287 -34.16 22.19 12.19
CA GLY A 287 -33.55 21.81 10.91
C GLY A 287 -32.46 22.79 10.44
N LEU A 288 -32.62 24.08 10.71
CA LEU A 288 -31.57 25.08 10.47
C LEU A 288 -30.36 24.87 11.40
N GLY A 289 -30.61 24.58 12.68
CA GLY A 289 -29.56 24.33 13.67
C GLY A 289 -28.70 23.11 13.31
N THR A 290 -29.31 22.00 12.86
CA THR A 290 -28.58 20.81 12.42
C THR A 290 -27.73 21.10 11.18
N ALA A 291 -28.26 21.87 10.23
CA ALA A 291 -27.54 22.29 9.02
C ALA A 291 -26.24 23.03 9.36
N PHE A 292 -26.32 24.03 10.25
CA PHE A 292 -25.15 24.78 10.69
C PHE A 292 -24.13 23.92 11.42
N TYR A 293 -24.59 22.97 12.24
CA TYR A 293 -23.70 22.01 12.87
C TYR A 293 -22.98 21.14 11.84
N THR A 294 -23.69 20.57 10.86
CA THR A 294 -23.08 19.75 9.81
C THR A 294 -21.99 20.52 9.05
N THR A 295 -22.24 21.80 8.74
CA THR A 295 -21.25 22.68 8.09
C THR A 295 -20.03 22.93 8.98
N LEU A 296 -20.25 23.22 10.26
CA LEU A 296 -19.18 23.41 11.23
C LEU A 296 -18.31 22.15 11.36
N VAL A 297 -18.94 20.97 11.44
CA VAL A 297 -18.25 19.68 11.51
C VAL A 297 -17.40 19.45 10.26
N GLY A 298 -17.98 19.61 9.06
CA GLY A 298 -17.24 19.45 7.80
C GLY A 298 -16.06 20.41 7.68
N ALA A 299 -16.24 21.67 8.05
CA ALA A 299 -15.20 22.69 8.02
C ALA A 299 -14.07 22.43 9.04
N ILE A 300 -14.41 22.10 10.29
CA ILE A 300 -13.40 21.83 11.33
C ILE A 300 -12.63 20.54 11.01
N LEU A 301 -13.32 19.43 10.75
CA LEU A 301 -12.67 18.14 10.52
C LEU A 301 -11.88 18.14 9.20
N GLY A 302 -12.42 18.75 8.15
CA GLY A 302 -11.77 18.85 6.85
C GLY A 302 -10.65 19.89 6.81
N SER A 303 -10.97 21.17 6.95
CA SER A 303 -10.02 22.27 6.73
C SER A 303 -9.02 22.48 7.86
N ILE A 304 -9.41 22.22 9.11
CA ILE A 304 -8.52 22.48 10.25
C ILE A 304 -7.76 21.20 10.59
N VAL A 305 -8.47 20.13 10.96
CA VAL A 305 -7.80 18.94 11.49
C VAL A 305 -7.05 18.20 10.39
N LEU A 306 -7.76 17.72 9.36
CA LEU A 306 -7.16 16.85 8.35
C LEU A 306 -6.09 17.58 7.53
N ARG A 307 -6.32 18.84 7.16
CA ARG A 307 -5.37 19.65 6.40
C ARG A 307 -4.12 20.01 7.20
N VAL A 308 -4.22 20.32 8.49
CA VAL A 308 -3.03 20.59 9.33
C VAL A 308 -2.21 19.31 9.51
N LEU A 309 -2.85 18.16 9.77
CA LEU A 309 -2.13 16.88 9.83
C LEU A 309 -1.45 16.54 8.51
N ASN A 310 -2.09 16.84 7.38
CA ASN A 310 -1.50 16.66 6.06
C ASN A 310 -0.32 17.62 5.80
N ASN A 311 -0.40 18.86 6.29
CA ASN A 311 0.68 19.82 6.20
C ASN A 311 1.93 19.34 6.98
N VAL A 312 1.75 18.72 8.15
CA VAL A 312 2.87 18.11 8.89
C VAL A 312 3.57 17.03 8.05
N TYR A 313 2.80 16.18 7.35
CA TYR A 313 3.37 15.20 6.42
C TYR A 313 4.12 15.89 5.27
N ALA A 314 3.49 16.86 4.60
CA ALA A 314 4.06 17.60 3.48
C ALA A 314 5.39 18.29 3.86
N SER A 315 5.43 18.99 4.99
CA SER A 315 6.63 19.64 5.50
C SER A 315 7.77 18.66 5.79
N ASN A 316 7.45 17.47 6.31
CA ASN A 316 8.46 16.43 6.54
C ASN A 316 8.94 15.79 5.21
N VAL A 317 8.08 15.70 4.19
CA VAL A 317 8.47 15.28 2.83
C VAL A 317 9.44 16.30 2.24
N ASP A 318 9.15 17.61 2.34
CA ASP A 318 10.03 18.67 1.83
C ASP A 318 11.42 18.58 2.47
N HIS A 319 11.47 18.49 3.80
CA HIS A 319 12.71 18.37 4.55
C HIS A 319 13.50 17.11 4.14
N PHE A 320 12.82 15.99 3.94
CA PHE A 320 13.43 14.74 3.52
C PHE A 320 14.02 14.82 2.11
N VAL A 321 13.28 15.38 1.15
CA VAL A 321 13.75 15.55 -0.23
C VAL A 321 14.94 16.49 -0.27
N SER A 322 14.89 17.63 0.42
CA SER A 322 16.02 18.56 0.49
C SER A 322 17.27 17.92 1.10
N TYR A 323 17.10 17.14 2.17
CA TYR A 323 18.20 16.40 2.79
C TYR A 323 18.82 15.39 1.83
N ILE A 324 17.98 14.59 1.16
CA ILE A 324 18.42 13.61 0.17
C ILE A 324 19.17 14.28 -0.97
N ALA A 325 18.59 15.33 -1.56
CA ALA A 325 19.16 16.04 -2.70
C ALA A 325 20.56 16.59 -2.37
N SER A 326 20.73 17.20 -1.20
CA SER A 326 22.01 17.70 -0.73
C SER A 326 23.03 16.57 -0.55
N LEU A 327 22.61 15.48 0.10
CA LEU A 327 23.47 14.33 0.34
C LEU A 327 23.95 13.66 -0.95
N THR A 328 23.03 13.43 -1.89
CA THR A 328 23.34 12.80 -3.18
C THR A 328 24.23 13.69 -4.02
N GLU A 329 23.97 15.01 -4.08
CA GLU A 329 24.77 15.97 -4.83
C GLU A 329 26.21 16.07 -4.31
N VAL A 330 26.39 16.08 -2.99
CA VAL A 330 27.72 16.27 -2.39
C VAL A 330 28.53 14.97 -2.37
N ARG A 331 27.90 13.82 -2.12
CA ARG A 331 28.63 12.56 -1.85
C ARG A 331 28.54 11.52 -2.95
N ILE A 332 27.43 11.45 -3.68
CA ILE A 332 27.14 10.36 -4.62
C ILE A 332 27.44 10.80 -6.06
N THR A 333 26.85 11.91 -6.51
CA THR A 333 27.01 12.43 -7.87
C THR A 333 28.49 12.59 -8.28
N PRO A 334 29.41 13.16 -7.45
CA PRO A 334 30.80 13.32 -7.84
C PRO A 334 31.53 11.97 -7.98
N ARG A 335 31.23 11.00 -7.12
CA ARG A 335 31.79 9.64 -7.21
C ARG A 335 31.31 8.92 -8.46
N LEU A 336 30.04 9.09 -8.82
CA LEU A 336 29.47 8.53 -10.05
C LEU A 336 30.12 9.14 -11.29
N ARG A 337 30.23 10.47 -11.36
CA ARG A 337 30.90 11.17 -12.47
C ARG A 337 32.36 10.75 -12.60
N LYS A 338 33.08 10.59 -11.48
CA LYS A 338 34.47 10.11 -11.50
C LYS A 338 34.55 8.68 -12.05
N ASN A 339 33.80 7.74 -11.50
CA ASN A 339 33.82 6.34 -11.95
C ASN A 339 33.39 6.19 -13.42
N ALA A 340 32.42 6.98 -13.88
CA ALA A 340 31.99 6.97 -15.28
C ALA A 340 33.10 7.45 -16.23
N ARG A 341 33.84 8.49 -15.83
CA ARG A 341 35.01 8.99 -16.58
C ARG A 341 36.16 7.99 -16.60
N ASP A 342 36.47 7.39 -15.45
CA ASP A 342 37.55 6.40 -15.32
C ASP A 342 37.26 5.18 -16.24
N ASN A 343 36.02 4.66 -16.24
CA ASN A 343 35.60 3.60 -17.14
C ASN A 343 35.68 3.99 -18.63
N LEU A 344 35.32 5.24 -18.96
CA LEU A 344 35.41 5.72 -20.34
C LEU A 344 36.86 5.79 -20.83
N GLN A 345 37.78 6.19 -19.95
CA GLN A 345 39.21 6.23 -20.25
C GLN A 345 39.82 4.84 -20.43
N GLU A 346 39.40 3.85 -19.64
CA GLU A 346 39.85 2.46 -19.80
C GLU A 346 39.39 1.85 -21.13
N VAL A 347 38.15 2.11 -21.56
CA VAL A 347 37.63 1.65 -22.86
C VAL A 347 38.42 2.27 -24.02
N VAL A 348 38.63 3.59 -23.99
CA VAL A 348 39.39 4.29 -25.03
C VAL A 348 40.86 3.84 -25.06
N ALA A 349 41.48 3.60 -23.90
CA ALA A 349 42.84 3.11 -23.82
C ALA A 349 42.97 1.66 -24.32
N GLY A 350 41.95 0.82 -24.14
CA GLY A 350 41.90 -0.53 -24.69
C GLY A 350 41.77 -0.57 -26.21
N GLU A 351 40.94 0.30 -26.80
CA GLU A 351 40.74 0.41 -28.26
C GLU A 351 41.97 0.96 -29.02
N ILE A 352 42.92 1.62 -28.34
CA ILE A 352 44.15 2.15 -28.97
C ILE A 352 45.28 1.10 -29.00
N VAL A 353 45.14 0.00 -28.23
CA VAL A 353 46.18 -1.03 -28.07
C VAL A 353 45.92 -2.28 -28.94
N GLU A 354 44.73 -2.39 -29.55
CA GLU A 354 44.45 -3.29 -30.70
C GLU A 354 44.67 -2.55 -32.03
#